data_AF-R5X2N6-F1
#
_entry.id   AF-R5X2N6-F1
#
_cell.length_a   1.000
_cell.length_b   1.000
_cell.length_c   1.000
_cell.angle_alpha   90.00
_cell.angle_beta   90.00
_cell.angle_gamma   90.00
#
_symmetry.space_group_name_H-M   'P 1'
#
loop_
_entity.id
_entity.type
_entity.pdbx_description
1 polymer ?
#
loop_
_entity_poly.entity_id
_entity_poly.type
_entity_poly.pdbx_seq_one_letter_code
_entity_poly.pdbx_strand_id
1 'polypeptide(L)'
;MIWNSISIKKIEDNDCEFFKKFSVKYSMVMFASLMKLNIFEKISLEELENYIKEKEKHSKIEMKEIEAFFLGIGLEIETSVLKEEREFSLKNIYNDQFKGKNILEIFEVISNIEEFISLFIIVEDSLLNFLNTKGKKTKKNFKIIENLFKLLEEENKKNKFLEKISDKTYLRNLENLEKLWDFLRKIRNLIAHSYGIMNEKNIKKINEMIGEIISMLDFPTLTLLSDMDSLLNPWEGIPERDDIINRPILKENYIIPFDSITCRFFRNFFIYFMESLNETFKS
;
A
#
# COMPACT_ATOMS: atom_id res chain seq x y z
N MET A 1 -18.17 -4.33 0.17
CA MET A 1 -17.23 -4.06 1.27
C MET A 1 -16.06 -5.03 1.23
N ILE A 2 -14.85 -4.50 1.32
CA ILE A 2 -13.57 -5.09 0.92
C ILE A 2 -12.86 -5.87 2.05
N TRP A 3 -13.50 -5.92 3.22
CA TRP A 3 -12.90 -6.32 4.48
C TRP A 3 -13.31 -7.73 4.95
N ASN A 4 -14.06 -8.49 4.13
CA ASN A 4 -14.57 -9.81 4.49
C ASN A 4 -13.59 -10.98 4.19
N SER A 5 -12.42 -10.71 3.61
CA SER A 5 -11.42 -11.73 3.25
C SER A 5 -10.05 -11.49 3.93
N ILE A 6 -10.09 -11.03 5.18
CA ILE A 6 -8.90 -10.76 6.00
C ILE A 6 -8.50 -12.04 6.73
N SER A 7 -7.95 -13.01 6.03
CA SER A 7 -7.47 -14.23 6.71
C SER A 7 -6.06 -14.55 6.29
N ILE A 8 -5.17 -14.57 7.28
CA ILE A 8 -3.90 -15.27 7.22
C ILE A 8 -4.10 -16.68 7.78
N LYS A 9 -3.33 -17.65 7.29
CA LYS A 9 -3.31 -19.01 7.83
C LYS A 9 -3.07 -19.00 9.35
N LYS A 10 -3.77 -19.87 10.06
CA LYS A 10 -3.58 -20.08 11.50
C LYS A 10 -2.14 -20.52 11.77
N ILE A 11 -1.52 -19.93 12.80
CA ILE A 11 -0.18 -20.33 13.24
C ILE A 11 -0.20 -21.76 13.80
N GLU A 12 0.78 -22.54 13.37
CA GLU A 12 1.08 -23.90 13.83
C GLU A 12 2.44 -23.95 14.55
N ASP A 13 2.65 -24.96 15.39
CA ASP A 13 3.85 -25.03 16.24
C ASP A 13 5.16 -25.10 15.44
N ASN A 14 5.16 -25.80 14.31
CA ASN A 14 6.32 -25.93 13.44
C ASN A 14 6.51 -24.77 12.45
N ASP A 15 5.64 -23.75 12.46
CA ASP A 15 5.86 -22.55 11.64
C ASP A 15 7.15 -21.82 12.00
N CYS A 16 7.75 -21.19 10.99
CA CYS A 16 8.96 -20.41 11.14
C CYS A 16 8.72 -19.17 12.02
N GLU A 17 9.72 -18.82 12.85
CA GLU A 17 9.63 -17.69 13.77
C GLU A 17 9.37 -16.34 13.07
N PHE A 18 9.94 -16.14 11.87
CA PHE A 18 9.69 -14.93 11.09
C PHE A 18 8.20 -14.81 10.69
N PHE A 19 7.55 -15.93 10.37
CA PHE A 19 6.15 -15.97 9.96
C PHE A 19 5.22 -15.75 11.15
N LYS A 20 5.55 -16.33 12.32
CA LYS A 20 4.82 -16.07 13.59
C LYS A 20 4.81 -14.57 13.92
N LYS A 21 5.98 -13.91 13.82
CA LYS A 21 6.09 -12.45 14.02
C LYS A 21 5.34 -11.64 12.97
N PHE A 22 5.45 -12.03 11.69
CA PHE A 22 4.69 -11.44 10.61
C PHE A 22 3.18 -11.50 10.88
N SER A 23 2.66 -12.67 11.26
CA SER A 23 1.22 -12.89 11.52
C SER A 23 0.69 -11.99 12.62
N VAL A 24 1.45 -11.78 13.70
CA VAL A 24 1.06 -10.84 14.78
C VAL A 24 0.99 -9.41 14.24
N LYS A 25 2.04 -8.95 13.55
CA LYS A 25 2.10 -7.59 12.98
C LYS A 25 1.01 -7.35 11.94
N TYR A 26 0.79 -8.32 11.05
CA TYR A 26 -0.30 -8.31 10.07
C TYR A 26 -1.66 -8.17 10.78
N SER A 27 -1.91 -8.99 11.80
CA SER A 27 -3.16 -8.94 12.56
C SER A 27 -3.38 -7.57 13.23
N MET A 28 -2.32 -6.93 13.72
CA MET A 28 -2.40 -5.56 14.27
C MET A 28 -2.82 -4.54 13.21
N VAL A 29 -2.22 -4.57 12.01
CA VAL A 29 -2.61 -3.66 10.92
C VAL A 29 -4.06 -3.90 10.53
N MET A 30 -4.46 -5.16 10.38
CA MET A 30 -5.83 -5.50 10.03
C MET A 30 -6.84 -5.08 11.09
N PHE A 31 -6.52 -5.26 12.36
CA PHE A 31 -7.36 -4.78 13.45
C PHE A 31 -7.48 -3.26 13.44
N ALA A 32 -6.37 -2.54 13.19
CA ALA A 32 -6.40 -1.09 13.05
C ALA A 32 -7.26 -0.63 11.86
N SER A 33 -7.13 -1.27 10.69
CA SER A 33 -7.98 -0.99 9.51
C SER A 33 -9.46 -1.25 9.79
N LEU A 34 -9.80 -2.37 10.45
CA LEU A 34 -11.17 -2.68 10.83
C LEU A 34 -11.76 -1.68 11.83
N MET A 35 -10.96 -1.24 12.80
CA MET A 35 -11.39 -0.22 13.76
C MET A 35 -11.62 1.13 13.10
N LYS A 36 -10.72 1.56 12.20
CA LYS A 36 -10.89 2.77 11.39
C LYS A 36 -12.19 2.70 10.59
N LEU A 37 -12.43 1.59 9.89
CA LEU A 37 -13.66 1.38 9.12
C LEU A 37 -14.92 1.50 9.99
N ASN A 38 -14.96 0.78 11.11
CA ASN A 38 -16.12 0.80 12.01
C ASN A 38 -16.39 2.19 12.58
N ILE A 39 -15.36 3.03 12.76
CA ILE A 39 -15.54 4.44 13.14
C ILE A 39 -16.13 5.23 11.95
N PHE A 40 -15.57 5.07 10.75
CA PHE A 40 -16.03 5.79 9.55
C PHE A 40 -17.46 5.43 9.12
N GLU A 41 -17.88 4.17 9.25
CA GLU A 41 -19.24 3.74 8.92
C GLU A 41 -20.29 4.25 9.90
N LYS A 42 -19.88 4.68 11.10
CA LYS A 42 -20.78 5.15 12.16
C LYS A 42 -20.87 6.67 12.26
N ILE A 43 -19.89 7.39 11.74
CA ILE A 43 -19.85 8.85 11.75
C ILE A 43 -20.62 9.37 10.54
N SER A 44 -21.54 10.32 10.76
CA SER A 44 -22.19 11.02 9.66
C SER A 44 -21.22 11.99 8.96
N LEU A 45 -21.50 12.28 7.68
CA LEU A 45 -20.70 13.23 6.90
C LEU A 45 -20.58 14.60 7.60
N GLU A 46 -21.69 15.09 8.15
CA GLU A 46 -21.74 16.38 8.85
C GLU A 46 -20.89 16.39 10.12
N GLU A 47 -20.94 15.33 10.92
CA GLU A 47 -20.10 15.19 12.12
C GLU A 47 -18.61 15.17 11.77
N LEU A 48 -18.24 14.51 10.66
CA LEU A 48 -16.86 14.45 10.20
C LEU A 48 -16.36 15.83 9.72
N GLU A 49 -17.17 16.56 8.95
CA GLU A 49 -16.84 17.90 8.50
C GLU A 49 -16.68 18.89 9.67
N ASN A 50 -17.58 18.80 10.66
CA ASN A 50 -17.48 19.61 11.87
C ASN A 50 -16.23 19.28 12.67
N TYR A 51 -15.91 17.99 12.82
CA TYR A 51 -14.69 17.53 13.48
C TYR A 51 -13.42 18.09 12.81
N ILE A 52 -13.34 18.05 11.47
CA ILE A 52 -12.21 18.60 10.72
C ILE A 52 -12.06 20.10 10.98
N LYS A 53 -13.16 20.87 10.88
CA LYS A 53 -13.14 22.33 11.13
C LYS A 53 -12.71 22.67 12.57
N GLU A 54 -13.15 21.89 13.56
CA GLU A 54 -12.73 22.07 14.94
C GLU A 54 -11.23 21.81 15.12
N LYS A 55 -10.69 20.76 14.48
CA LYS A 55 -9.26 20.46 14.51
C LYS A 55 -8.41 21.52 13.81
N GLU A 56 -8.87 22.06 12.69
CA GLU A 56 -8.22 23.21 12.03
C GLU A 56 -8.15 24.43 12.96
N LYS A 57 -9.24 24.72 13.69
CA LYS A 57 -9.26 25.81 14.66
C LYS A 57 -8.32 25.54 15.84
N HIS A 58 -8.27 24.30 16.33
CA HIS A 58 -7.42 23.92 17.45
C HIS A 58 -5.92 23.97 17.10
N SER A 59 -5.55 23.58 15.88
CA SER A 59 -4.15 23.65 15.40
C SER A 59 -3.58 25.07 15.46
N LYS A 60 -4.41 26.10 15.23
CA LYS A 60 -4.00 27.51 15.37
C LYS A 60 -3.69 27.90 16.83
N ILE A 61 -4.30 27.22 17.80
CA ILE A 61 -4.04 27.42 19.24
C ILE A 61 -2.76 26.69 19.63
N GLU A 62 -2.60 25.42 19.22
CA GLU A 62 -1.38 24.63 19.48
C GLU A 62 -0.12 25.34 18.97
N MET A 63 -0.17 26.02 17.82
CA MET A 63 0.97 26.79 17.32
C MET A 63 1.41 27.93 18.27
N LYS A 64 0.47 28.57 18.98
CA LYS A 64 0.79 29.58 20.00
C LYS A 64 1.42 28.96 21.24
N GLU A 65 1.00 27.73 21.59
CA GLU A 65 1.58 26.98 22.70
C GLU A 65 3.00 26.51 22.38
N ILE A 66 3.22 26.03 21.15
CA ILE A 66 4.55 25.70 20.63
C ILE A 66 5.44 26.96 20.64
N GLU A 67 4.93 28.10 20.16
CA GLU A 67 5.66 29.38 20.22
C GLU A 67 6.09 29.74 21.65
N ALA A 68 5.17 29.68 22.61
CA ALA A 68 5.46 29.96 24.01
C ALA A 68 6.52 29.00 24.58
N PHE A 69 6.49 27.72 24.18
CA PHE A 69 7.49 26.74 24.57
C PHE A 69 8.87 27.07 23.98
N PHE A 70 8.97 27.38 22.68
CA PHE A 70 10.23 27.73 22.01
C PHE A 70 10.85 29.01 22.58
N LEU A 71 10.02 30.03 22.85
CA LEU A 71 10.45 31.25 23.55
C LEU A 71 10.96 30.93 24.97
N GLY A 72 10.27 30.03 25.68
CA GLY A 72 10.67 29.59 27.03
C GLY A 72 12.01 28.87 27.08
N ILE A 73 12.47 28.26 25.98
CA ILE A 73 13.79 27.62 25.87
C ILE A 73 14.84 28.49 25.15
N GLY A 74 14.53 29.77 24.89
CA GLY A 74 15.47 30.73 24.29
C GLY A 74 15.70 30.54 22.79
N LEU A 75 14.78 29.88 22.08
CA LEU A 75 14.81 29.76 20.63
C LEU A 75 13.79 30.74 20.03
N GLU A 76 14.26 31.69 19.21
CA GLU A 76 13.38 32.55 18.43
C GLU A 76 12.87 31.80 17.19
N ILE A 77 11.55 31.73 17.05
CA ILE A 77 10.90 31.34 15.79
C ILE A 77 10.75 32.62 14.96
N GLU A 78 11.11 32.57 13.67
CA GLU A 78 10.91 33.70 12.76
C GLU A 78 9.44 34.15 12.75
N THR A 79 9.19 35.44 13.02
CA THR A 79 7.85 36.02 13.10
C THR A 79 7.06 35.98 11.78
N SER A 80 7.72 35.78 10.64
CA SER A 80 7.11 35.54 9.34
C SER A 80 6.29 34.25 9.32
N VAL A 81 6.81 33.18 9.90
CA VAL A 81 6.19 31.83 9.96
C VAL A 81 4.91 31.82 10.81
N LEU A 82 4.75 32.80 11.71
CA LEU A 82 3.60 32.96 12.61
C LEU A 82 2.45 33.76 12.00
N LYS A 83 2.73 34.57 10.96
CA LYS A 83 1.73 35.39 10.26
C LYS A 83 1.21 34.74 8.99
N GLU A 84 1.77 33.60 8.59
CA GLU A 84 1.31 32.83 7.44
C GLU A 84 -0.10 32.29 7.69
N GLU A 85 -1.01 32.52 6.74
CA GLU A 85 -2.29 31.84 6.73
C GLU A 85 -2.05 30.35 6.50
N ARG A 86 -2.37 29.55 7.51
CA ARG A 86 -2.31 28.09 7.44
C ARG A 86 -3.73 27.55 7.28
N GLU A 87 -3.92 26.80 6.21
CA GLU A 87 -5.13 26.02 5.97
C GLU A 87 -4.77 24.54 5.81
N PHE A 88 -5.64 23.65 6.28
CA PHE A 88 -5.66 22.29 5.78
C PHE A 88 -6.29 22.35 4.38
N SER A 89 -5.44 22.39 3.35
CA SER A 89 -5.92 22.43 1.97
C SER A 89 -6.42 21.04 1.53
N LEU A 90 -7.55 20.61 2.09
CA LEU A 90 -8.34 19.52 1.52
C LEU A 90 -8.85 19.93 0.13
N LYS A 91 -9.26 21.20 -0.06
CA LYS A 91 -9.78 21.72 -1.34
C LYS A 91 -8.90 21.41 -2.58
N ASN A 92 -7.58 21.50 -2.47
CA ASN A 92 -6.67 21.23 -3.60
C ASN A 92 -6.55 19.73 -3.93
N ILE A 93 -6.75 18.83 -2.96
CA ILE A 93 -6.81 17.38 -3.20
C ILE A 93 -8.14 17.02 -3.88
N TYR A 94 -9.23 17.72 -3.53
CA TYR A 94 -10.60 17.31 -3.84
C TYR A 94 -11.07 17.66 -5.27
N ASN A 95 -10.55 18.73 -5.89
CA ASN A 95 -11.30 19.41 -6.95
C ASN A 95 -11.36 18.69 -8.31
N ASP A 96 -10.31 17.97 -8.73
CA ASP A 96 -10.30 17.32 -10.06
C ASP A 96 -10.36 15.79 -9.99
N GLN A 97 -9.58 15.13 -9.13
CA GLN A 97 -9.58 13.67 -9.00
C GLN A 97 -10.82 13.13 -8.26
N PHE A 98 -11.30 13.85 -7.25
CA PHE A 98 -12.42 13.44 -6.40
C PHE A 98 -13.69 14.23 -6.70
N LYS A 99 -13.77 14.84 -7.88
CA LYS A 99 -14.95 15.57 -8.32
C LYS A 99 -16.16 14.64 -8.35
N GLY A 100 -17.18 14.95 -7.55
CA GLY A 100 -18.40 14.14 -7.43
C GLY A 100 -18.28 12.94 -6.48
N LYS A 101 -17.12 12.73 -5.83
CA LYS A 101 -16.96 11.75 -4.75
C LYS A 101 -17.30 12.39 -3.41
N ASN A 102 -17.92 11.61 -2.53
CA ASN A 102 -18.17 12.03 -1.16
C ASN A 102 -16.91 11.84 -0.28
N ILE A 103 -16.90 12.43 0.92
CA ILE A 103 -15.73 12.37 1.81
C ILE A 103 -15.33 10.92 2.16
N LEU A 104 -16.29 10.01 2.28
CA LEU A 104 -16.04 8.61 2.67
C LEU A 104 -15.24 7.88 1.57
N GLU A 105 -15.58 8.12 0.31
CA GLU A 105 -14.84 7.56 -0.84
C GLU A 105 -13.39 8.08 -0.89
N ILE A 106 -13.15 9.30 -0.43
CA ILE A 106 -11.80 9.90 -0.33
C ILE A 106 -11.02 9.26 0.82
N PHE A 107 -11.65 9.16 1.99
CA PHE A 107 -11.06 8.49 3.15
C PHE A 107 -10.78 7.01 2.89
N GLU A 108 -11.58 6.35 2.07
CA GLU A 108 -11.32 4.97 1.65
C GLU A 108 -10.01 4.87 0.88
N VAL A 109 -9.76 5.73 -0.11
CA VAL A 109 -8.49 5.75 -0.87
C VAL A 109 -7.30 6.00 0.06
N ILE A 110 -7.41 6.98 0.95
CA ILE A 110 -6.36 7.28 1.94
C ILE A 110 -6.11 6.08 2.85
N SER A 111 -7.16 5.47 3.38
CA SER A 111 -7.05 4.31 4.28
C SER A 111 -6.42 3.11 3.59
N ASN A 112 -6.75 2.87 2.32
CA ASN A 112 -6.16 1.80 1.53
C ASN A 112 -4.67 2.05 1.25
N ILE A 113 -4.28 3.30 0.98
CA ILE A 113 -2.88 3.70 0.83
C ILE A 113 -2.10 3.43 2.12
N GLU A 114 -2.65 3.80 3.27
CA GLU A 114 -2.04 3.57 4.58
C GLU A 114 -1.91 2.08 4.91
N GLU A 115 -2.93 1.29 4.59
CA GLU A 115 -2.88 -0.18 4.72
C GLU A 115 -1.75 -0.75 3.87
N PHE A 116 -1.67 -0.38 2.60
CA PHE A 116 -0.62 -0.87 1.72
C PHE A 116 0.78 -0.54 2.23
N ILE A 117 1.03 0.71 2.65
CA ILE A 117 2.34 1.08 3.22
C ILE A 117 2.64 0.24 4.45
N SER A 118 1.68 0.10 5.36
CA SER A 118 1.85 -0.63 6.61
C SER A 118 2.18 -2.09 6.34
N LEU A 119 1.46 -2.74 5.43
CA LEU A 119 1.70 -4.11 5.02
C LEU A 119 3.07 -4.27 4.34
N PHE A 120 3.42 -3.38 3.41
CA PHE A 120 4.70 -3.41 2.72
C PHE A 120 5.86 -3.35 3.72
N ILE A 121 5.81 -2.41 4.67
CA ILE A 121 6.84 -2.24 5.71
C ILE A 121 6.99 -3.50 6.55
N ILE A 122 5.87 -4.10 6.97
CA ILE A 122 5.90 -5.30 7.81
C ILE A 122 6.46 -6.51 7.07
N VAL A 123 6.12 -6.68 5.79
CA VAL A 123 6.69 -7.74 4.94
C VAL A 123 8.19 -7.49 4.75
N GLU A 124 8.58 -6.27 4.40
CA GLU A 124 9.97 -5.89 4.19
C GLU A 124 10.85 -6.16 5.43
N ASP A 125 10.38 -5.72 6.60
CA ASP A 125 11.06 -5.98 7.88
C ASP A 125 11.11 -7.49 8.21
N SER A 126 10.03 -8.22 7.98
CA SER A 126 9.98 -9.66 8.23
C SER A 126 10.98 -10.42 7.35
N LEU A 127 11.08 -10.05 6.07
CA LEU A 127 12.05 -10.62 5.13
C LEU A 127 13.48 -10.25 5.50
N LEU A 128 13.74 -9.00 5.84
CA LEU A 128 15.07 -8.55 6.23
C LEU A 128 15.56 -9.29 7.48
N ASN A 129 14.70 -9.45 8.49
CA ASN A 129 15.00 -10.23 9.69
C ASN A 129 15.24 -11.70 9.35
N PHE A 130 14.38 -12.33 8.54
CA PHE A 130 14.55 -13.70 8.07
C PHE A 130 15.90 -13.90 7.36
N LEU A 131 16.21 -13.07 6.37
CA LEU A 131 17.47 -13.12 5.62
C LEU A 131 18.69 -12.93 6.54
N ASN A 132 18.62 -12.01 7.50
CA ASN A 132 19.69 -11.80 8.48
C ASN A 132 19.91 -13.03 9.36
N THR A 133 18.84 -13.71 9.82
CA THR A 133 18.97 -14.97 10.58
C THR A 133 19.58 -16.11 9.77
N LYS A 134 19.46 -16.04 8.44
CA LYS A 134 20.05 -16.99 7.48
C LYS A 134 21.43 -16.58 6.98
N GLY A 135 22.07 -15.59 7.61
CA GLY A 135 23.41 -15.15 7.25
C GLY A 135 23.50 -14.25 6.01
N LYS A 136 22.36 -13.92 5.37
CA LYS A 136 22.27 -12.96 4.25
C LYS A 136 22.23 -11.52 4.76
N LYS A 137 23.27 -11.13 5.52
CA LYS A 137 23.39 -9.81 6.15
C LYS A 137 23.25 -8.70 5.11
N THR A 138 22.13 -7.98 5.13
CA THR A 138 21.92 -6.80 4.30
C THR A 138 21.35 -5.66 5.12
N LYS A 139 21.95 -4.47 5.00
CA LYS A 139 21.38 -3.20 5.49
C LYS A 139 20.52 -2.51 4.42
N LYS A 140 20.43 -3.09 3.22
CA LYS A 140 19.88 -2.45 2.03
C LYS A 140 18.57 -3.13 1.64
N ASN A 141 17.46 -2.44 1.89
CA ASN A 141 16.10 -2.90 1.58
C ASN A 141 15.91 -3.25 0.09
N PHE A 142 16.62 -2.56 -0.81
CA PHE A 142 16.48 -2.78 -2.25
C PHE A 142 16.98 -4.15 -2.74
N LYS A 143 17.80 -4.88 -1.96
CA LYS A 143 18.33 -6.22 -2.33
C LYS A 143 17.59 -7.39 -1.69
N ILE A 144 16.43 -7.15 -1.06
CA ILE A 144 15.73 -8.19 -0.30
C ILE A 144 15.35 -9.38 -1.19
N ILE A 145 14.76 -9.13 -2.36
CA ILE A 145 14.36 -10.20 -3.29
C ILE A 145 15.57 -10.92 -3.91
N GLU A 146 16.60 -10.18 -4.35
CA GLU A 146 17.85 -10.78 -4.84
C GLU A 146 18.47 -11.73 -3.80
N ASN A 147 18.52 -11.31 -2.54
CA ASN A 147 19.08 -12.12 -1.45
C ASN A 147 18.19 -13.32 -1.11
N LEU A 148 16.87 -13.17 -1.22
CA LEU A 148 15.94 -14.29 -1.09
C LEU A 148 16.17 -15.33 -2.18
N PHE A 149 16.36 -14.93 -3.44
CA PHE A 149 16.62 -15.86 -4.53
C PHE A 149 17.92 -16.63 -4.31
N LYS A 150 18.99 -15.94 -3.92
CA LYS A 150 20.27 -16.59 -3.55
C LYS A 150 20.09 -17.59 -2.43
N LEU A 151 19.34 -17.24 -1.38
CA LEU A 151 19.05 -18.14 -0.27
C LEU A 151 18.27 -19.38 -0.72
N LEU A 152 17.25 -19.20 -1.56
CA LEU A 152 16.42 -20.28 -2.10
C LEU A 152 17.24 -21.26 -2.96
N GLU A 153 18.21 -20.77 -3.72
CA GLU A 153 19.12 -21.61 -4.51
C GLU A 153 20.13 -22.34 -3.62
N GLU A 154 20.77 -21.64 -2.68
CA GLU A 154 21.76 -22.24 -1.77
C GLU A 154 21.18 -23.31 -0.85
N GLU A 155 19.95 -23.13 -0.36
CA GLU A 155 19.25 -24.15 0.45
C GLU A 155 18.48 -25.18 -0.39
N ASN A 156 18.62 -25.18 -1.72
CA ASN A 156 17.90 -26.06 -2.66
C ASN A 156 16.36 -26.06 -2.44
N LYS A 157 15.81 -24.88 -2.15
CA LYS A 157 14.39 -24.64 -1.82
C LYS A 157 13.62 -23.89 -2.90
N LYS A 158 14.30 -23.45 -3.96
CA LYS A 158 13.70 -22.71 -5.09
C LYS A 158 12.45 -23.39 -5.66
N ASN A 159 12.54 -24.67 -6.02
CA ASN A 159 11.40 -25.38 -6.64
C ASN A 159 10.23 -25.52 -5.66
N LYS A 160 10.51 -25.84 -4.39
CA LYS A 160 9.50 -25.91 -3.33
C LYS A 160 8.79 -24.57 -3.15
N PHE A 161 9.53 -23.46 -3.13
CA PHE A 161 8.95 -22.13 -3.05
C PHE A 161 8.07 -21.78 -4.24
N LEU A 162 8.54 -22.05 -5.46
CA LEU A 162 7.78 -21.82 -6.69
C LEU A 162 6.49 -22.65 -6.73
N GLU A 163 6.52 -23.89 -6.27
CA GLU A 163 5.31 -24.70 -6.10
C GLU A 163 4.33 -24.01 -5.14
N LYS A 164 4.76 -23.68 -3.91
CA LYS A 164 3.88 -23.10 -2.89
C LYS A 164 3.29 -21.75 -3.25
N ILE A 165 4.03 -20.90 -3.97
CA ILE A 165 3.53 -19.59 -4.39
C ILE A 165 2.64 -19.68 -5.64
N SER A 166 2.90 -20.62 -6.54
CA SER A 166 2.07 -20.80 -7.75
C SER A 166 0.74 -21.49 -7.46
N ASP A 167 0.63 -22.21 -6.34
CA ASP A 167 -0.65 -22.71 -5.81
C ASP A 167 -1.57 -21.59 -5.31
N LYS A 168 -1.01 -20.43 -4.93
CA LYS A 168 -1.75 -19.32 -4.30
C LYS A 168 -1.83 -18.06 -5.18
N THR A 169 -0.97 -17.96 -6.18
CA THR A 169 -0.81 -16.75 -7.01
C THR A 169 -0.61 -17.13 -8.47
N TYR A 170 -0.70 -16.15 -9.36
CA TYR A 170 -0.36 -16.29 -10.78
C TYR A 170 1.16 -16.33 -11.05
N LEU A 171 2.02 -16.25 -10.03
CA LEU A 171 3.46 -16.25 -10.20
C LEU A 171 3.99 -17.64 -10.52
N ARG A 172 4.65 -17.78 -11.67
CA ARG A 172 5.17 -19.07 -12.18
C ARG A 172 6.68 -19.22 -12.03
N ASN A 173 7.41 -18.12 -11.88
CA ASN A 173 8.87 -18.11 -11.81
C ASN A 173 9.37 -16.93 -10.95
N LEU A 174 10.68 -16.92 -10.66
CA LEU A 174 11.30 -15.88 -9.83
C LEU A 174 11.37 -14.52 -10.53
N GLU A 175 11.48 -14.48 -11.87
CA GLU A 175 11.52 -13.23 -12.64
C GLU A 175 10.19 -12.47 -12.53
N ASN A 176 9.05 -13.17 -12.61
CA ASN A 176 7.73 -12.58 -12.42
C ASN A 176 7.59 -11.97 -11.02
N LEU A 177 8.10 -12.67 -10.00
CA LEU A 177 8.10 -12.19 -8.63
C LEU A 177 8.96 -10.93 -8.45
N GLU A 178 10.14 -10.89 -9.07
CA GLU A 178 11.03 -9.73 -9.05
C GLU A 178 10.37 -8.50 -9.68
N LYS A 179 9.76 -8.66 -10.87
CA LYS A 179 9.05 -7.58 -11.55
C LYS A 179 7.86 -7.06 -10.75
N LEU A 180 7.07 -7.97 -10.15
CA LEU A 180 5.97 -7.58 -9.27
C LEU A 180 6.47 -6.86 -8.01
N TRP A 181 7.54 -7.35 -7.37
CA TRP A 181 8.11 -6.69 -6.20
C TRP A 181 8.65 -5.30 -6.51
N ASP A 182 9.33 -5.16 -7.65
CA ASP A 182 9.85 -3.88 -8.12
C ASP A 182 8.73 -2.88 -8.41
N PHE A 183 7.62 -3.37 -8.97
CA PHE A 183 6.40 -2.61 -9.13
C PHE A 183 5.88 -2.12 -7.78
N LEU A 184 5.63 -3.01 -6.82
CA LEU A 184 5.15 -2.64 -5.48
C LEU A 184 6.08 -1.64 -4.79
N ARG A 185 7.40 -1.81 -4.93
CA ARG A 185 8.41 -0.90 -4.39
C ARG A 185 8.32 0.49 -5.04
N LYS A 186 8.10 0.56 -6.36
CA LYS A 186 7.90 1.82 -7.08
C LYS A 186 6.65 2.54 -6.57
N ILE A 187 5.55 1.81 -6.37
CA ILE A 187 4.30 2.35 -5.80
C ILE A 187 4.53 2.85 -4.37
N ARG A 188 5.15 2.03 -3.50
CA ARG A 188 5.49 2.41 -2.12
C ARG A 188 6.35 3.67 -2.07
N ASN A 189 7.36 3.77 -2.93
CA ASN A 189 8.23 4.96 -2.97
C ASN A 189 7.49 6.20 -3.48
N LEU A 190 6.62 6.04 -4.47
CA LEU A 190 5.77 7.13 -4.95
C LEU A 190 4.89 7.66 -3.81
N ILE A 191 4.23 6.75 -3.08
CA ILE A 191 3.39 7.11 -1.96
C ILE A 191 4.20 7.77 -0.83
N ALA A 192 5.35 7.19 -0.45
CA ALA A 192 6.16 7.72 0.64
C ALA A 192 6.74 9.12 0.37
N HIS A 193 7.05 9.45 -0.89
CA HIS A 193 7.70 10.73 -1.24
C HIS A 193 6.77 11.80 -1.79
N SER A 194 5.62 11.41 -2.34
CA SER A 194 4.68 12.33 -3.00
C SER A 194 3.22 12.06 -2.64
N TYR A 195 2.97 11.24 -1.61
CA TYR A 195 1.64 10.79 -1.24
C TYR A 195 0.86 10.13 -2.37
N GLY A 196 1.57 9.64 -3.39
CA GLY A 196 0.99 8.97 -4.55
C GLY A 196 0.76 9.92 -5.73
N ILE A 197 1.07 11.21 -5.61
CA ILE A 197 0.87 12.20 -6.67
C ILE A 197 1.78 11.87 -7.86
N MET A 198 1.17 11.61 -9.00
CA MET A 198 1.87 11.19 -10.21
C MET A 198 2.31 12.37 -11.07
N ASN A 199 3.47 12.25 -11.71
CA ASN A 199 3.90 13.10 -12.82
C ASN A 199 4.01 12.26 -14.09
N GLU A 200 4.18 12.90 -15.26
CA GLU A 200 4.28 12.18 -16.54
C GLU A 200 5.30 11.03 -16.53
N LYS A 201 6.47 11.24 -15.92
CA LYS A 201 7.52 10.22 -15.81
C LYS A 201 7.08 9.02 -14.97
N ASN A 202 6.37 9.26 -13.87
CA ASN A 202 5.83 8.22 -13.02
C ASN A 202 4.73 7.43 -13.75
N ILE A 203 3.82 8.12 -14.44
CA ILE A 203 2.73 7.53 -15.22
C ILE A 203 3.30 6.58 -16.27
N LYS A 204 4.22 7.08 -17.10
CA LYS A 204 4.87 6.28 -18.14
C LYS A 204 5.52 5.03 -17.55
N LYS A 205 6.29 5.20 -16.47
CA LYS A 205 7.01 4.06 -15.87
C LYS A 205 6.08 3.04 -15.22
N ILE A 206 5.02 3.49 -14.55
CA ILE A 206 4.02 2.61 -13.95
C ILE A 206 3.28 1.83 -15.03
N ASN A 207 2.86 2.49 -16.11
CA ASN A 207 2.21 1.84 -17.25
C ASN A 207 3.11 0.80 -17.93
N GLU A 208 4.40 1.10 -18.12
CA GLU A 208 5.37 0.11 -18.63
C GLU A 208 5.42 -1.14 -17.72
N MET A 209 5.52 -0.95 -16.41
CA MET A 209 5.61 -2.07 -15.45
C MET A 209 4.30 -2.85 -15.35
N ILE A 210 3.14 -2.18 -15.44
CA ILE A 210 1.84 -2.83 -15.51
C ILE A 210 1.73 -3.67 -16.77
N GLY A 211 2.13 -3.13 -17.93
CA GLY A 211 2.15 -3.87 -19.20
C GLY A 211 3.03 -5.12 -19.14
N GLU A 212 4.20 -5.01 -18.51
CA GLU A 212 5.06 -6.18 -18.24
C GLU A 212 4.33 -7.21 -17.37
N ILE A 213 3.74 -6.81 -16.23
CA ILE A 213 3.00 -7.72 -15.33
C ILE A 213 1.85 -8.40 -16.07
N ILE A 214 1.06 -7.64 -16.82
CA ILE A 214 -0.07 -8.13 -17.63
C ILE A 214 0.40 -9.21 -18.61
N SER A 215 1.56 -9.02 -19.25
CA SER A 215 2.11 -10.00 -20.19
C SER A 215 2.47 -11.36 -19.57
N MET A 216 2.61 -11.41 -18.23
CA MET A 216 2.90 -12.65 -17.49
C MET A 216 1.64 -13.43 -17.10
N LEU A 217 0.47 -12.80 -17.19
CA LEU A 217 -0.79 -13.40 -16.75
C LEU A 217 -1.38 -14.26 -17.86
N ASP A 218 -2.02 -15.37 -17.46
CA ASP A 218 -2.81 -16.18 -18.40
C ASP A 218 -4.16 -15.51 -18.72
N PHE A 219 -4.77 -15.91 -19.84
CA PHE A 219 -6.04 -15.34 -20.31
C PHE A 219 -7.17 -15.39 -19.25
N PRO A 220 -7.35 -16.48 -18.47
CA PRO A 220 -8.32 -16.49 -17.38
C PRO A 220 -8.04 -15.44 -16.30
N THR A 221 -6.78 -15.29 -15.88
CA THR A 221 -6.40 -14.28 -14.88
C THR A 221 -6.57 -12.86 -15.42
N LEU A 222 -6.23 -12.64 -16.69
CA LEU A 222 -6.47 -11.37 -17.37
C LEU A 222 -7.95 -11.01 -17.42
N THR A 223 -8.82 -11.99 -17.71
CA THR A 223 -10.27 -11.80 -17.77
C THR A 223 -10.84 -11.47 -16.37
N LEU A 224 -10.34 -12.15 -15.34
CA LEU A 224 -10.71 -11.84 -13.95
C LEU A 224 -10.29 -10.42 -13.54
N LEU A 225 -9.07 -10.01 -13.89
CA LEU A 225 -8.58 -8.66 -13.58
C LEU A 225 -9.16 -7.58 -14.49
N SER A 226 -9.67 -7.93 -15.67
CA SER A 226 -10.34 -6.97 -16.55
C SER A 226 -11.75 -6.62 -16.09
N ASP A 227 -12.41 -7.55 -15.42
CA ASP A 227 -13.77 -7.38 -14.90
C ASP A 227 -13.79 -6.70 -13.52
N MET A 228 -12.65 -6.69 -12.83
CA MET A 228 -12.47 -6.06 -11.53
C MET A 228 -11.73 -4.74 -11.74
N ASP A 229 -12.35 -3.60 -11.41
CA ASP A 229 -11.73 -2.26 -11.43
C ASP A 229 -10.41 -2.28 -10.64
N SER A 230 -9.33 -2.58 -11.33
CA SER A 230 -8.03 -2.94 -10.77
C SER A 230 -6.99 -2.15 -11.51
N LEU A 231 -5.97 -1.73 -10.77
CA LEU A 231 -4.79 -1.07 -11.32
C LEU A 231 -4.06 -1.92 -12.38
N LEU A 232 -4.35 -3.23 -12.49
CA LEU A 232 -3.81 -4.14 -13.50
C LEU A 232 -4.74 -4.40 -14.70
N ASN A 233 -5.86 -3.69 -14.84
CA ASN A 233 -6.78 -3.90 -15.96
C ASN A 233 -6.15 -3.41 -17.29
N PRO A 234 -5.91 -4.31 -18.27
CA PRO A 234 -5.35 -3.92 -19.56
C PRO A 234 -6.32 -3.15 -20.47
N TRP A 235 -7.62 -3.25 -20.20
CA TRP A 235 -8.70 -2.86 -21.13
C TRP A 235 -9.36 -1.52 -20.78
N GLU A 236 -8.85 -0.79 -19.79
CA GLU A 236 -9.27 0.59 -19.47
C GLU A 236 -8.72 1.62 -20.49
N GLY A 237 -9.02 1.34 -21.76
CA GLY A 237 -8.80 2.18 -22.93
C GLY A 237 -9.78 1.91 -24.07
N ILE A 238 -10.85 1.14 -23.86
CA ILE A 238 -11.90 0.94 -24.87
C ILE A 238 -12.92 2.10 -24.80
N PRO A 239 -13.08 2.91 -25.86
CA PRO A 239 -13.71 4.23 -25.82
C PRO A 239 -15.26 4.24 -25.96
N GLU A 240 -15.99 3.20 -25.54
CA GLU A 240 -17.43 3.06 -25.87
C GLU A 240 -18.40 2.94 -24.68
N ARG A 241 -18.09 3.57 -23.54
CA ARG A 241 -19.09 3.83 -22.49
C ARG A 241 -18.96 5.27 -21.99
N ASP A 242 -19.75 6.16 -22.58
CA ASP A 242 -19.81 7.59 -22.26
C ASP A 242 -20.39 7.92 -20.87
N ASP A 243 -20.67 6.92 -20.04
CA ASP A 243 -21.01 7.12 -18.62
C ASP A 243 -19.79 6.93 -17.67
N ILE A 244 -18.58 6.73 -18.22
CA ILE A 244 -17.32 6.56 -17.48
C ILE A 244 -16.67 7.93 -17.18
N ILE A 245 -17.25 8.71 -16.27
CA ILE A 245 -16.56 9.90 -15.72
C ILE A 245 -15.66 9.55 -14.51
N ASN A 246 -15.66 8.32 -13.99
CA ASN A 246 -14.95 8.00 -12.75
C ASN A 246 -14.16 6.67 -12.74
N ARG A 247 -13.21 6.49 -13.67
CA ARG A 247 -12.14 5.47 -13.52
C ARG A 247 -10.77 6.04 -13.86
N PRO A 248 -9.69 5.54 -13.22
CA PRO A 248 -8.51 6.35 -12.99
C PRO A 248 -7.55 6.21 -14.16
N ILE A 249 -7.75 7.03 -15.19
CA ILE A 249 -6.64 7.39 -16.06
C ILE A 249 -5.53 7.89 -15.13
N LEU A 250 -4.35 7.26 -15.16
CA LEU A 250 -3.18 7.79 -14.48
C LEU A 250 -2.88 9.16 -15.09
N LYS A 251 -3.35 10.21 -14.43
CA LYS A 251 -3.20 11.61 -14.85
C LYS A 251 -2.15 12.28 -14.00
N GLU A 252 -1.49 13.26 -14.60
CA GLU A 252 -0.55 14.09 -13.87
C GLU A 252 -1.28 14.84 -12.74
N ASN A 253 -0.61 14.98 -11.61
CA ASN A 253 -1.08 15.55 -10.36
C ASN A 253 -2.19 14.74 -9.64
N TYR A 254 -2.58 13.57 -10.14
CA TYR A 254 -3.54 12.70 -9.47
C TYR A 254 -2.79 11.75 -8.53
N ILE A 255 -3.41 11.46 -7.38
CA ILE A 255 -3.00 10.39 -6.49
C ILE A 255 -3.23 9.06 -7.21
N ILE A 256 -2.26 8.16 -7.12
CA ILE A 256 -2.40 6.81 -7.64
C ILE A 256 -3.71 6.15 -7.14
N PRO A 257 -4.53 5.56 -8.02
CA PRO A 257 -5.78 4.97 -7.61
C PRO A 257 -5.54 3.75 -6.72
N PHE A 258 -5.89 3.89 -5.44
CA PHE A 258 -5.84 2.80 -4.48
C PHE A 258 -7.25 2.50 -4.00
N ASP A 259 -8.07 2.03 -4.93
CA ASP A 259 -9.36 1.47 -4.56
C ASP A 259 -9.17 0.18 -3.75
N SER A 260 -10.29 -0.30 -3.26
CA SER A 260 -10.33 -1.38 -2.31
C SER A 260 -10.26 -2.76 -3.01
N ILE A 261 -10.42 -2.85 -4.33
CA ILE A 261 -10.01 -4.02 -5.14
C ILE A 261 -8.48 -4.11 -5.19
N THR A 262 -7.83 -3.02 -5.55
CA THR A 262 -6.38 -2.87 -5.65
C THR A 262 -5.71 -3.15 -4.31
N CYS A 263 -6.27 -2.63 -3.21
CA CYS A 263 -5.79 -2.91 -1.86
C CYS A 263 -5.87 -4.41 -1.50
N ARG A 264 -7.00 -5.07 -1.82
CA ARG A 264 -7.16 -6.52 -1.62
C ARG A 264 -6.14 -7.32 -2.39
N PHE A 265 -5.91 -6.97 -3.64
CA PHE A 265 -4.95 -7.66 -4.48
C PHE A 265 -3.55 -7.64 -3.85
N PHE A 266 -3.07 -6.46 -3.44
CA PHE A 266 -1.76 -6.34 -2.80
C PHE A 266 -1.69 -7.01 -1.43
N ARG A 267 -2.74 -6.88 -0.62
CA ARG A 267 -2.84 -7.58 0.67
C ARG A 267 -2.73 -9.09 0.50
N ASN A 268 -3.51 -9.66 -0.40
CA ASN A 268 -3.50 -11.10 -0.67
C ASN A 268 -2.15 -11.55 -1.21
N PHE A 269 -1.54 -10.77 -2.11
CA PHE A 269 -0.19 -11.05 -2.59
C PHE A 269 0.82 -11.13 -1.43
N PHE A 270 0.83 -10.16 -0.52
CA PHE A 270 1.75 -10.17 0.63
C PHE A 270 1.52 -11.37 1.55
N ILE A 271 0.27 -11.71 1.84
CA ILE A 271 -0.09 -12.87 2.67
C ILE A 271 0.42 -14.15 1.99
N TYR A 272 0.03 -14.38 0.75
CA TYR A 272 0.39 -15.59 0.01
C TYR A 272 1.89 -15.73 -0.18
N PHE A 273 2.59 -14.62 -0.39
CA PHE A 273 4.04 -14.59 -0.45
C PHE A 273 4.68 -15.05 0.88
N MET A 274 4.23 -14.48 2.01
CA MET A 274 4.77 -14.82 3.34
C MET A 274 4.41 -16.25 3.77
N GLU A 275 3.19 -16.71 3.46
CA GLU A 275 2.76 -18.08 3.71
C GLU A 275 3.56 -19.09 2.89
N SER A 276 3.79 -18.81 1.60
CA SER A 276 4.57 -19.68 0.73
C SER A 276 6.02 -19.75 1.18
N LEU A 277 6.58 -18.63 1.65
CA LEU A 277 7.90 -18.62 2.25
C LEU A 277 7.94 -19.45 3.54
N ASN A 278 6.94 -19.32 4.41
CA ASN A 278 6.83 -20.14 5.61
C ASN A 278 6.80 -21.63 5.26
N GLU A 279 5.88 -22.07 4.40
CA GLU A 279 5.74 -23.47 4.00
C GLU A 279 7.00 -24.05 3.33
N THR A 280 7.78 -23.20 2.67
CA THR A 280 9.06 -23.58 2.09
C THR A 280 10.09 -23.94 3.15
N PHE A 281 10.17 -23.16 4.23
CA PHE A 281 11.20 -23.27 5.27
C PHE A 281 10.75 -24.01 6.53
N LYS A 282 9.44 -24.24 6.67
CA LYS A 282 8.82 -25.04 7.71
C LYS A 282 9.38 -26.46 7.71
N SER A 283 9.75 -26.92 8.91
CA SER A 283 10.26 -28.27 9.20
C SER A 283 9.16 -29.30 9.23
#